data_AF-A0A3N4V395-F1
#
_entry.id   AF-A0A3N4V395-F1
#
_cell.length_a   1.000
_cell.length_b   1.000
_cell.length_c   1.000
_cell.angle_alpha   90.00
_cell.angle_beta   90.00
_cell.angle_gamma   90.00
#
_symmetry.space_group_name_H-M   'P 1'
#
loop_
_entity.id
_entity.type
_entity.pdbx_description
1 polymer ?
#
loop_
_entity_poly.entity_id
_entity_poly.type
_entity_poly.pdbx_seq_one_letter_code
_entity_poly.pdbx_strand_id
1 'polypeptide(L)'
;MDPNDDDIALLQRLAEVADTDSHSWRNFGEVAKDDISEALMAELVGLAPFMKLQPDSDGRFCMSAAEWMKVYHAAKTAIFERMRHRSFELALSGPGDLSNAPTLKLWLPVRSSVGHGVALVGLVSGHPFVGDGWIRTSPLCGLDGNGDWARSTSRWYGLMEPSTPEVLRKATGLKPDAIARAALSLPEALARLAEAQNEEGFLAT
;
A
#
# COMPACT_ATOMS: atom_id res chain seq x y z
N MET A 1 -17.71 2.29 -0.34
CA MET A 1 -16.40 2.81 0.11
C MET A 1 -15.56 1.61 0.49
N ASP A 2 -14.27 1.58 0.12
CA ASP A 2 -13.40 0.46 0.46
C ASP A 2 -13.11 0.46 1.97
N PRO A 3 -13.08 -0.70 2.66
CA PRO A 3 -12.78 -0.76 4.08
C PRO A 3 -11.42 -0.17 4.50
N ASN A 4 -10.50 0.07 3.54
CA ASN A 4 -9.20 0.68 3.80
C ASN A 4 -9.12 2.18 3.43
N ASP A 5 -10.21 2.81 2.97
CA ASP A 5 -10.17 4.21 2.53
C ASP A 5 -9.80 5.18 3.69
N ASP A 6 -10.25 4.93 4.91
CA ASP A 6 -9.88 5.73 6.10
C ASP A 6 -8.39 5.64 6.44
N ASP A 7 -7.81 4.44 6.32
CA ASP A 7 -6.38 4.19 6.53
C ASP A 7 -5.52 4.88 5.46
N ILE A 8 -6.01 4.93 4.21
CA ILE A 8 -5.34 5.64 3.13
C ILE A 8 -5.39 7.15 3.36
N ALA A 9 -6.55 7.69 3.76
CA ALA A 9 -6.68 9.10 4.12
C ALA A 9 -5.79 9.47 5.32
N LEU A 10 -5.59 8.54 6.27
CA LEU A 10 -4.65 8.73 7.36
C LEU A 10 -3.19 8.76 6.88
N LEU A 11 -2.79 7.88 5.96
CA LEU A 11 -1.46 7.90 5.35
C LEU A 11 -1.18 9.18 4.56
N GLN A 12 -2.19 9.74 3.87
CA GLN A 12 -2.07 11.00 3.15
C GLN A 12 -1.84 12.17 4.11
N ARG A 13 -2.68 12.29 5.14
CA ARG A 13 -2.51 13.30 6.20
C ARG A 13 -1.14 13.19 6.88
N LEU A 14 -0.67 11.97 7.13
CA LEU A 14 0.66 11.74 7.71
C LEU A 14 1.79 12.24 6.79
N ALA A 15 1.64 12.07 5.47
CA ALA A 15 2.62 12.53 4.48
C ALA A 15 2.58 14.05 4.24
N GLU A 16 1.47 14.71 4.57
CA GLU A 16 1.30 16.17 4.43
C GLU A 16 1.97 16.97 5.55
N VAL A 17 2.20 16.38 6.73
CA VAL A 17 2.77 17.09 7.90
C VAL A 17 4.19 17.59 7.63
N ALA A 18 5.05 16.76 7.04
CA ALA A 18 6.41 17.14 6.71
C ALA A 18 6.93 16.25 5.58
N ASP A 19 7.78 16.82 4.72
CA ASP A 19 8.43 16.07 3.65
C ASP A 19 9.32 14.98 4.25
N THR A 20 9.24 13.79 3.66
CA THR A 20 9.99 12.60 4.09
C THR A 20 11.07 12.21 3.08
N ASP A 21 11.29 13.02 2.04
CA ASP A 21 12.36 12.79 1.09
C ASP A 21 13.73 12.79 1.82
N SER A 22 14.61 11.86 1.46
CA SER A 22 15.87 11.61 2.18
C SER A 22 16.86 12.78 2.17
N HIS A 23 16.62 13.80 1.34
CA HIS A 23 17.49 14.95 1.12
C HIS A 23 16.96 16.22 1.83
N SER A 24 15.66 16.30 2.08
CA SER A 24 14.93 17.41 2.70
C SER A 24 14.92 17.28 4.22
N TRP A 25 14.78 16.08 4.80
CA TRP A 25 14.60 15.93 6.25
C TRP A 25 15.86 16.26 7.07
N ARG A 26 17.06 16.23 6.48
CA ARG A 26 18.28 16.75 7.12
C ARG A 26 18.22 18.27 7.35
N ASN A 27 17.32 18.97 6.66
CA ASN A 27 17.11 20.41 6.74
C ASN A 27 15.81 20.80 7.47
N PHE A 28 14.89 19.87 7.71
CA PHE A 28 13.76 20.08 8.62
C PHE A 28 14.31 20.02 10.05
N GLY A 29 14.41 21.17 10.71
CA GLY A 29 14.82 21.19 12.12
C GLY A 29 13.81 20.43 12.99
N GLU A 30 12.58 20.94 12.99
CA GLU A 30 11.53 20.52 13.92
C GLU A 30 10.15 20.51 13.24
N VAL A 31 9.26 19.63 13.72
CA VAL A 31 7.84 19.57 13.36
C VAL A 31 7.04 20.10 14.55
N ALA A 32 6.34 21.21 14.41
CA ALA A 32 5.54 21.75 15.50
C ALA A 32 4.30 20.90 15.71
N LYS A 33 3.88 20.74 16.97
CA LYS A 33 2.61 20.09 17.32
C LYS A 33 1.42 20.75 16.59
N ASP A 34 1.49 22.06 16.41
CA ASP A 34 0.41 22.85 15.80
C ASP A 34 0.27 22.63 14.28
N ASP A 35 1.31 22.07 13.63
CA ASP A 35 1.25 21.64 12.22
C ASP A 35 0.55 20.28 12.07
N ILE A 36 0.28 19.58 13.17
CA ILE A 36 -0.37 18.27 13.20
C ILE A 36 -1.81 18.47 13.67
N SER A 37 -2.77 18.18 12.79
CA SER A 37 -4.19 18.25 13.16
C SER A 37 -4.51 17.43 14.41
N GLU A 38 -5.46 17.88 15.23
CA GLU A 38 -5.85 17.18 16.46
C GLU A 38 -6.27 15.72 16.21
N ALA A 39 -6.98 15.47 15.10
CA ALA A 39 -7.39 14.13 14.70
C ALA A 39 -6.20 13.23 14.37
N LEU A 40 -5.19 13.75 13.65
CA LEU A 40 -3.97 12.98 13.35
C LEU A 40 -3.15 12.76 14.63
N MET A 41 -3.04 13.77 15.50
CA MET A 41 -2.33 13.66 16.77
C MET A 41 -2.93 12.55 17.66
N ALA A 42 -4.27 12.46 17.71
CA ALA A 42 -4.96 11.39 18.46
C ALA A 42 -4.60 9.99 17.94
N GLU A 43 -4.54 9.79 16.62
CA GLU A 43 -4.08 8.53 16.02
C GLU A 43 -2.61 8.24 16.35
N LEU A 44 -1.74 9.26 16.25
CA LEU A 44 -0.30 9.10 16.52
C LEU A 44 -0.01 8.67 17.96
N VAL A 45 -0.81 9.11 18.95
CA VAL A 45 -0.66 8.65 20.34
C VAL A 45 -0.85 7.13 20.46
N GLY A 46 -1.78 6.55 19.68
CA GLY A 46 -2.01 5.11 19.65
C GLY A 46 -0.97 4.36 18.81
N LEU A 47 -0.58 4.91 17.67
CA LEU A 47 0.33 4.26 16.70
C LEU A 47 1.81 4.38 17.07
N ALA A 48 2.18 5.43 17.80
CA ALA A 48 3.54 5.73 18.22
C ALA A 48 3.56 6.22 19.68
N PRO A 49 3.25 5.35 20.67
CA PRO A 49 3.17 5.74 22.08
C PRO A 49 4.51 6.21 22.68
N PHE A 50 5.61 6.00 21.97
CA PHE A 50 6.94 6.49 22.34
C PHE A 50 7.21 7.93 21.90
N MET A 51 6.31 8.54 21.12
CA MET A 51 6.43 9.90 20.58
C MET A 51 6.77 10.91 21.68
N LYS A 52 7.75 11.78 21.43
CA LYS A 52 8.19 12.81 22.37
C LYS A 52 8.07 14.20 21.77
N LEU A 53 7.34 15.05 22.48
CA LEU A 53 7.29 16.49 22.24
C LEU A 53 8.20 17.22 23.23
N GLN A 54 8.91 18.24 22.77
CA GLN A 54 9.78 19.08 23.57
C GLN A 54 9.52 20.55 23.25
N PRO A 55 9.60 21.47 24.23
CA PRO A 55 9.48 22.89 23.93
C PRO A 55 10.70 23.39 23.13
N ASP A 56 10.45 24.16 22.07
CA ASP A 56 11.46 24.94 21.35
C ASP A 56 11.87 26.20 22.15
N SER A 57 12.74 27.04 21.58
CA SER A 57 13.17 28.30 22.22
C SER A 57 12.05 29.30 22.48
N ASP A 58 10.94 29.18 21.75
CA ASP A 58 9.74 30.03 21.87
C ASP A 58 8.67 29.36 22.76
N GLY A 59 8.95 28.18 23.34
CA GLY A 59 8.05 27.43 24.20
C GLY A 59 6.99 26.60 23.46
N ARG A 60 7.08 26.49 22.13
CA ARG A 60 6.18 25.66 21.31
C ARG A 60 6.59 24.20 21.40
N PHE A 61 5.62 23.30 21.52
CA PHE A 61 5.92 21.87 21.57
C PHE A 61 6.20 21.34 20.16
N CYS A 62 7.40 20.81 19.96
CA CYS A 62 7.89 20.32 18.69
C CYS A 62 8.46 18.90 18.82
N MET A 63 8.54 18.21 17.69
CA MET A 63 9.36 17.02 17.51
C MET A 63 10.60 17.37 16.71
N SER A 64 11.78 16.92 17.15
CA SER A 64 12.95 16.91 16.26
C SER A 64 12.66 16.06 15.01
N ALA A 65 13.29 16.37 13.88
CA ALA A 65 13.14 15.54 12.67
C ALA A 65 13.46 14.05 12.91
N ALA A 66 14.46 13.75 13.74
CA ALA A 66 14.79 12.35 14.08
C ALA A 66 13.67 11.65 14.84
N GLU A 67 12.97 12.37 15.73
CA GLU A 67 11.81 11.83 16.44
C GLU A 67 10.61 11.69 15.52
N TRP A 68 10.32 12.71 14.70
CA TRP A 68 9.27 12.65 13.68
C TRP A 68 9.46 11.46 12.74
N MET A 69 10.67 11.19 12.26
CA MET A 69 10.92 10.04 11.39
C MET A 69 10.60 8.70 12.06
N LYS A 70 10.88 8.54 13.35
CA LYS A 70 10.50 7.33 14.08
C LYS A 70 8.98 7.20 14.19
N VAL A 71 8.31 8.30 14.55
CA VAL A 71 6.85 8.37 14.66
C VAL A 71 6.19 8.07 13.32
N TYR A 72 6.63 8.73 12.26
CA TYR A 72 6.16 8.53 10.88
C TYR A 72 6.32 7.08 10.45
N HIS A 73 7.50 6.48 10.64
CA HIS A 73 7.74 5.09 10.25
C HIS A 73 6.91 4.11 11.07
N ALA A 74 6.80 4.30 12.39
CA ALA A 74 5.97 3.44 13.24
C ALA A 74 4.49 3.53 12.84
N ALA A 75 3.96 4.74 12.67
CA ALA A 75 2.59 4.96 12.25
C ALA A 75 2.31 4.36 10.87
N LYS A 76 3.18 4.63 9.90
CA LYS A 76 3.05 4.07 8.54
C LYS A 76 3.05 2.54 8.56
N THR A 77 3.99 1.92 9.28
CA THR A 77 4.06 0.45 9.41
C THR A 77 2.79 -0.11 10.03
N ALA A 78 2.34 0.44 11.16
CA ALA A 78 1.15 -0.04 11.85
C ALA A 78 -0.12 0.10 11.00
N ILE A 79 -0.27 1.21 10.26
CA ILE A 79 -1.40 1.41 9.33
C ILE A 79 -1.35 0.39 8.18
N PHE A 80 -0.17 0.16 7.59
CA PHE A 80 -0.02 -0.85 6.53
C PHE A 80 -0.30 -2.27 7.01
N GLU A 81 0.15 -2.64 8.21
CA GLU A 81 -0.11 -3.94 8.82
C GLU A 81 -1.61 -4.12 9.09
N ARG A 82 -2.28 -3.10 9.67
CA ARG A 82 -3.74 -3.10 9.87
C ARG A 82 -4.51 -3.31 8.57
N MET A 83 -4.16 -2.56 7.52
CA MET A 83 -4.78 -2.69 6.20
C MET A 83 -4.52 -4.06 5.56
N ARG A 84 -3.31 -4.62 5.74
CA ARG A 84 -2.90 -5.91 5.20
C ARG A 84 -3.66 -7.05 5.87
N HIS A 85 -3.72 -7.06 7.20
CA HIS A 85 -4.49 -8.04 7.96
C HIS A 85 -5.96 -8.04 7.53
N ARG A 86 -6.61 -6.86 7.52
CA ARG A 86 -8.00 -6.71 7.04
C ARG A 86 -8.16 -7.20 5.60
N SER A 87 -7.18 -6.94 4.74
CA SER A 87 -7.24 -7.36 3.33
C SER A 87 -7.07 -8.87 3.14
N PHE A 88 -6.34 -9.57 4.01
CA PHE A 88 -6.32 -11.03 4.00
C PHE A 88 -7.66 -11.60 4.41
N GLU A 89 -8.29 -11.09 5.48
CA GLU A 89 -9.64 -11.49 5.88
C GLU A 89 -10.65 -11.31 4.73
N LEU A 90 -10.63 -10.13 4.10
CA LEU A 90 -11.50 -9.81 2.97
C LEU A 90 -11.25 -10.71 1.75
N ALA A 91 -10.00 -11.07 1.50
CA ALA A 91 -9.64 -11.95 0.39
C ALA A 91 -10.22 -13.37 0.55
N LEU A 92 -10.35 -13.88 1.77
CA LEU A 92 -10.93 -15.20 2.04
C LEU A 92 -12.44 -15.24 1.73
N SER A 93 -13.15 -14.15 2.01
CA SER A 93 -14.59 -14.05 1.72
C SER A 93 -14.89 -13.72 0.25
N GLY A 94 -13.89 -13.25 -0.50
CA GLY A 94 -14.07 -12.65 -1.81
C GLY A 94 -14.78 -11.28 -1.74
N PRO A 95 -14.95 -10.61 -2.88
CA PRO A 95 -15.59 -9.30 -2.94
C PRO A 95 -17.13 -9.44 -2.82
N GLY A 96 -17.76 -8.49 -2.12
CA GLY A 96 -19.22 -8.35 -2.12
C GLY A 96 -19.74 -7.62 -3.36
N ASP A 97 -19.37 -6.35 -3.51
CA ASP A 97 -19.70 -5.51 -4.66
C ASP A 97 -18.44 -4.79 -5.17
N LEU A 98 -18.17 -4.92 -6.47
CA LEU A 98 -17.03 -4.31 -7.16
C LEU A 98 -17.42 -3.06 -7.96
N SER A 99 -18.67 -2.61 -7.93
CA SER A 99 -19.16 -1.48 -8.72
C SER A 99 -18.36 -0.18 -8.55
N ASN A 100 -17.77 0.01 -7.36
CA ASN A 100 -16.94 1.16 -7.01
C ASN A 100 -15.44 0.82 -6.97
N ALA A 101 -15.05 -0.41 -7.30
CA ALA A 101 -13.65 -0.80 -7.34
C ALA A 101 -13.01 -0.34 -8.67
N PRO A 102 -11.76 0.15 -8.66
CA PRO A 102 -11.03 0.42 -9.89
C PRO A 102 -10.92 -0.85 -10.74
N THR A 103 -10.92 -0.67 -12.06
CA THR A 103 -10.67 -1.79 -12.98
C THR A 103 -9.20 -1.84 -13.35
N LEU A 104 -8.66 -3.05 -13.53
CA LEU A 104 -7.30 -3.28 -13.97
C LEU A 104 -7.30 -4.11 -15.25
N LYS A 105 -6.89 -3.49 -16.35
CA LYS A 105 -6.73 -4.10 -17.67
C LYS A 105 -5.28 -4.46 -17.93
N LEU A 106 -5.07 -5.42 -18.83
CA LEU A 106 -3.74 -5.88 -19.23
C LEU A 106 -2.87 -6.21 -18.02
N TRP A 107 -3.46 -6.88 -17.03
CA TRP A 107 -2.81 -7.13 -15.76
C TRP A 107 -1.86 -8.33 -15.84
N LEU A 108 -0.74 -8.24 -15.15
CA LEU A 108 0.26 -9.30 -15.06
C LEU A 108 0.71 -9.47 -13.60
N PRO A 109 0.64 -10.69 -13.03
CA PRO A 109 1.23 -10.96 -11.73
C PRO A 109 2.75 -10.83 -11.78
N VAL A 110 3.30 -10.12 -10.81
CA VAL A 110 4.73 -9.94 -10.64
C VAL A 110 5.14 -10.16 -9.20
N ARG A 111 6.40 -10.54 -8.99
CA ARG A 111 7.03 -10.57 -7.67
C ARG A 111 6.95 -9.20 -7.03
N SER A 112 6.63 -9.18 -5.74
CA SER A 112 6.66 -7.96 -4.97
C SER A 112 8.12 -7.46 -4.84
N SER A 113 8.34 -6.16 -4.92
CA SER A 113 9.62 -5.54 -4.52
C SER A 113 9.81 -5.52 -3.01
N VAL A 114 8.73 -5.81 -2.26
CA VAL A 114 8.70 -5.89 -0.80
C VAL A 114 8.36 -7.33 -0.41
N GLY A 115 9.35 -8.03 0.16
CA GLY A 115 9.22 -9.41 0.62
C GLY A 115 8.96 -10.43 -0.51
N HIS A 116 8.39 -11.58 -0.16
CA HIS A 116 8.07 -12.67 -1.09
C HIS A 116 6.67 -12.58 -1.71
N GLY A 117 5.96 -11.47 -1.50
CA GLY A 117 4.57 -11.30 -1.95
C GLY A 117 4.39 -11.17 -3.46
N VAL A 118 3.14 -11.10 -3.89
CA VAL A 118 2.74 -10.86 -5.28
C VAL A 118 2.22 -9.43 -5.43
N ALA A 119 2.40 -8.79 -6.57
CA ALA A 119 1.70 -7.56 -6.96
C ALA A 119 1.19 -7.71 -8.40
N LEU A 120 0.31 -6.82 -8.85
CA LEU A 120 -0.07 -6.72 -10.26
C LEU A 120 0.55 -5.47 -10.88
N VAL A 121 0.96 -5.59 -12.15
CA VAL A 121 1.17 -4.44 -13.02
C VAL A 121 0.04 -4.44 -14.05
N GLY A 122 -0.58 -3.29 -14.29
CA GLY A 122 -1.71 -3.18 -15.21
C GLY A 122 -2.10 -1.73 -15.50
N LEU A 123 -2.99 -1.54 -16.48
CA LEU A 123 -3.61 -0.27 -16.81
C LEU A 123 -4.86 -0.10 -15.94
N VAL A 124 -4.81 0.83 -14.98
CA VAL A 124 -5.93 1.10 -14.08
C VAL A 124 -6.86 2.16 -14.66
N SER A 125 -8.16 2.02 -14.40
CA SER A 125 -9.15 3.08 -14.59
C SER A 125 -10.07 3.20 -13.38
N GLY A 126 -10.46 4.44 -13.05
CA GLY A 126 -11.31 4.75 -11.92
C GLY A 126 -10.59 4.70 -10.57
N HIS A 127 -9.26 4.81 -10.54
CA HIS A 127 -8.52 4.77 -9.27
C HIS A 127 -8.65 6.11 -8.51
N PRO A 128 -9.19 6.12 -7.28
CA PRO A 128 -9.56 7.36 -6.58
C PRO A 128 -8.38 8.28 -6.24
N PHE A 129 -7.18 7.72 -6.05
CA PHE A 129 -6.00 8.49 -5.59
C PHE A 129 -4.88 8.71 -6.61
N VAL A 130 -4.71 7.86 -7.63
CA VAL A 130 -3.58 7.95 -8.57
C VAL A 130 -4.02 8.25 -10.00
N GLY A 131 -5.33 8.34 -10.24
CA GLY A 131 -5.91 8.51 -11.57
C GLY A 131 -5.75 7.27 -12.45
N ASP A 132 -6.01 7.46 -13.74
CA ASP A 132 -5.96 6.40 -14.75
C ASP A 132 -4.54 6.28 -15.33
N GLY A 133 -4.08 5.05 -15.59
CA GLY A 133 -2.74 4.83 -16.15
C GLY A 133 -2.09 3.51 -15.75
N TRP A 134 -0.83 3.32 -16.15
CA TRP A 134 -0.07 2.15 -15.74
C TRP A 134 0.32 2.24 -14.27
N ILE A 135 -0.08 1.25 -13.48
CA ILE A 135 0.28 1.14 -12.08
C ILE A 135 0.94 -0.19 -11.79
N ARG A 136 1.69 -0.19 -10.68
CA ARG A 136 2.00 -1.39 -9.93
C ARG A 136 1.21 -1.33 -8.63
N THR A 137 0.38 -2.33 -8.37
CA THR A 137 -0.43 -2.35 -7.14
C THR A 137 0.48 -2.49 -5.90
N SER A 138 -0.09 -2.19 -4.73
CA SER A 138 0.46 -2.71 -3.46
C SER A 138 0.48 -4.26 -3.50
N PRO A 139 1.19 -4.92 -2.57
CA PRO A 139 1.15 -6.37 -2.46
C PRO A 139 -0.29 -6.90 -2.42
N LEU A 140 -0.51 -8.03 -3.06
CA LEU A 140 -1.77 -8.75 -3.07
C LEU A 140 -1.95 -9.50 -1.76
N CYS A 141 -3.20 -9.51 -1.29
CA CYS A 141 -3.70 -10.33 -0.19
C CYS A 141 -4.64 -11.43 -0.71
N GLY A 142 -5.17 -11.27 -1.93
CA GLY A 142 -5.99 -12.26 -2.62
C GLY A 142 -6.06 -12.03 -4.12
N LEU A 143 -6.28 -13.11 -4.87
CA LEU A 143 -6.44 -13.10 -6.32
C LEU A 143 -7.42 -14.22 -6.69
N ASP A 144 -8.37 -13.89 -7.55
CA ASP A 144 -9.32 -14.88 -8.05
C ASP A 144 -8.67 -15.91 -8.98
N GLY A 145 -9.09 -17.16 -8.88
CA GLY A 145 -8.59 -18.25 -9.72
C GLY A 145 -9.00 -18.13 -11.19
N ASN A 146 -10.13 -17.47 -11.49
CA ASN A 146 -10.56 -17.17 -12.85
C ASN A 146 -10.01 -15.83 -13.35
N GLY A 147 -9.46 -15.01 -12.45
CA GLY A 147 -8.90 -13.71 -12.77
C GLY A 147 -9.94 -12.61 -12.91
N ASP A 148 -11.05 -12.69 -12.16
CA ASP A 148 -12.12 -11.67 -12.16
C ASP A 148 -11.88 -10.53 -11.16
N TRP A 149 -11.09 -10.77 -10.10
CA TRP A 149 -10.82 -9.78 -9.07
C TRP A 149 -9.45 -9.96 -8.41
N ALA A 150 -8.94 -8.89 -7.81
CA ALA A 150 -7.80 -8.92 -6.90
C ALA A 150 -8.06 -8.08 -5.65
N ARG A 151 -7.60 -8.55 -4.49
CA ARG A 151 -7.49 -7.75 -3.27
C ARG A 151 -6.03 -7.41 -3.05
N SER A 152 -5.67 -6.13 -3.15
CA SER A 152 -4.38 -5.65 -2.68
C SER A 152 -4.49 -5.21 -1.21
N THR A 153 -3.34 -4.94 -0.58
CA THR A 153 -3.30 -4.32 0.75
C THR A 153 -4.15 -3.06 0.86
N SER A 154 -4.30 -2.29 -0.23
CA SER A 154 -5.01 -1.01 -0.19
C SER A 154 -6.44 -1.07 -0.69
N ARG A 155 -6.78 -1.92 -1.68
CA ARG A 155 -8.13 -1.92 -2.26
C ARG A 155 -8.46 -3.16 -3.08
N TRP A 156 -9.75 -3.29 -3.41
CA TRP A 156 -10.24 -4.19 -4.45
C TRP A 156 -9.93 -3.68 -5.86
N TYR A 157 -9.77 -4.60 -6.80
CA TYR A 157 -9.74 -4.34 -8.24
C TYR A 157 -10.66 -5.32 -8.95
N GLY A 158 -11.48 -4.81 -9.86
CA GLY A 158 -12.10 -5.63 -10.91
C GLY A 158 -11.06 -5.93 -11.98
N LEU A 159 -10.80 -7.20 -12.26
CA LEU A 159 -9.83 -7.60 -13.26
C LEU A 159 -10.54 -7.81 -14.61
N MET A 160 -9.86 -7.37 -15.67
CA MET A 160 -10.33 -7.51 -17.04
C MET A 160 -9.38 -8.46 -17.79
N GLU A 161 -9.00 -8.15 -19.03
CA GLU A 161 -8.10 -8.98 -19.80
C GLU A 161 -6.71 -9.12 -19.14
N PRO A 162 -6.21 -10.36 -18.91
CA PRO A 162 -4.84 -10.58 -18.47
C PRO A 162 -3.85 -10.23 -19.59
N SER A 163 -2.62 -9.92 -19.20
CA SER A 163 -1.51 -9.61 -20.10
C SER A 163 -0.46 -10.72 -20.08
N THR A 164 0.47 -10.59 -21.02
CA THR A 164 1.70 -11.39 -21.06
C THR A 164 2.90 -10.44 -20.89
N PRO A 165 4.08 -10.95 -20.48
CA PRO A 165 5.29 -10.14 -20.44
C PRO A 165 5.57 -9.38 -21.76
N GLU A 166 5.25 -9.99 -22.90
CA GLU A 166 5.45 -9.39 -24.22
C GLU A 166 4.48 -8.25 -24.52
N VAL A 167 3.21 -8.39 -24.13
CA VAL A 167 2.22 -7.32 -24.27
C VAL A 167 2.57 -6.15 -23.36
N LEU A 168 2.92 -6.44 -22.10
CA LEU A 168 3.34 -5.43 -21.13
C LEU A 168 4.58 -4.66 -21.61
N ARG A 169 5.56 -5.37 -22.17
CA ARG A 169 6.77 -4.77 -22.77
C ARG A 169 6.41 -3.78 -23.88
N LYS A 170 5.57 -4.19 -24.83
CA LYS A 170 5.15 -3.33 -25.94
C LYS A 170 4.41 -2.08 -25.45
N ALA A 171 3.58 -2.23 -24.44
CA ALA A 171 2.76 -1.13 -23.93
C ALA A 171 3.50 -0.14 -23.03
N THR A 172 4.54 -0.59 -22.31
CA THR A 172 5.25 0.23 -21.31
C THR A 172 6.66 0.65 -21.73
N GLY A 173 7.26 0.01 -22.73
CA GLY A 173 8.65 0.23 -23.12
C GLY A 173 9.69 -0.28 -22.10
N LEU A 174 9.26 -0.97 -21.04
CA LEU A 174 10.14 -1.54 -20.03
C LEU A 174 11.04 -2.64 -20.63
N LYS A 175 12.25 -2.80 -20.08
CA LYS A 175 13.22 -3.80 -20.57
C LYS A 175 12.68 -5.23 -20.38
N PRO A 176 12.72 -6.09 -21.43
CA PRO A 176 12.16 -7.44 -21.39
C PRO A 176 12.65 -8.28 -20.21
N ASP A 177 13.95 -8.24 -19.91
CA ASP A 177 14.53 -9.07 -18.84
C ASP A 177 14.09 -8.65 -17.43
N ALA A 178 13.67 -7.40 -17.24
CA ALA A 178 13.17 -6.94 -15.94
C ALA A 178 11.74 -7.44 -15.70
N ILE A 179 10.87 -7.35 -16.71
CA ILE A 179 9.50 -7.86 -16.63
C ILE A 179 9.52 -9.39 -16.56
N ALA A 180 10.30 -10.08 -17.41
CA ALA A 180 10.33 -11.53 -17.46
C ALA A 180 10.83 -12.17 -16.15
N ARG A 181 11.83 -11.57 -15.49
CA ARG A 181 12.31 -12.05 -14.17
C ARG A 181 11.31 -11.80 -13.04
N ALA A 182 10.50 -10.75 -13.16
CA ALA A 182 9.50 -10.41 -12.16
C ALA A 182 8.18 -11.15 -12.38
N ALA A 183 7.82 -11.47 -13.62
CA ALA A 183 6.54 -12.06 -13.99
C ALA A 183 6.32 -13.43 -13.33
N LEU A 184 5.07 -13.68 -12.97
CA LEU A 184 4.59 -14.93 -12.43
C LEU A 184 3.44 -15.42 -13.32
N SER A 185 3.36 -16.73 -13.54
CA SER A 185 2.12 -17.33 -14.04
C SER A 185 1.02 -17.21 -12.98
N LEU A 186 -0.25 -17.32 -13.41
CA LEU A 186 -1.37 -17.27 -12.48
C LEU A 186 -1.29 -18.37 -11.40
N PRO A 187 -0.98 -19.65 -11.71
CA PRO A 187 -0.80 -20.68 -10.68
C PRO A 187 0.33 -20.35 -9.69
N GLU A 188 1.45 -19.81 -10.15
CA GLU A 188 2.56 -19.41 -9.27
C GLU A 188 2.20 -18.22 -8.37
N ALA A 189 1.38 -17.29 -8.87
CA ALA A 189 0.88 -16.18 -8.09
C ALA A 189 -0.08 -16.66 -7.00
N LEU A 190 -1.02 -17.56 -7.35
CA LEU A 190 -1.97 -18.14 -6.40
C LEU A 190 -1.26 -18.97 -5.32
N ALA A 191 -0.26 -19.78 -5.70
CA ALA A 191 0.52 -20.56 -4.74
C ALA A 191 1.24 -19.67 -3.71
N ARG A 192 1.88 -18.59 -4.18
CA ARG A 192 2.55 -17.62 -3.29
C ARG A 192 1.59 -16.87 -2.39
N LEU A 193 0.38 -16.57 -2.88
CA LEU A 193 -0.63 -15.93 -2.06
C LEU A 193 -1.15 -16.86 -0.96
N ALA A 194 -1.34 -18.14 -1.27
CA ALA A 194 -1.68 -19.14 -0.27
C ALA A 194 -0.56 -19.30 0.78
N GLU A 195 0.71 -19.31 0.37
CA GLU A 195 1.86 -19.29 1.30
C GLU A 195 1.83 -18.06 2.22
N ALA A 196 1.63 -16.87 1.66
CA ALA A 196 1.55 -15.64 2.45
C ALA A 196 0.35 -15.63 3.42
N GLN A 197 -0.80 -16.18 3.00
CA GLN A 197 -1.97 -16.34 3.86
C GLN A 197 -1.71 -17.35 4.99
N ASN A 198 -1.00 -18.45 4.73
CA ASN A 198 -0.58 -19.41 5.75
C ASN A 198 0.36 -18.75 6.79
N GLU A 199 1.37 -18.00 6.34
CA GLU A 199 2.33 -17.31 7.20
C GLU A 199 1.67 -16.32 8.17
N GLU A 200 0.57 -15.71 7.73
CA GLU A 200 -0.23 -14.74 8.49
C GLU A 200 -1.34 -15.41 9.32
N GLY A 201 -1.45 -16.75 9.28
CA GLY A 201 -2.39 -17.53 10.09
C GLY A 201 -3.82 -17.61 9.55
N PHE A 202 -4.05 -17.25 8.28
CA PHE A 202 -5.37 -17.21 7.65
C PHE A 202 -5.84 -18.54 7.06
N LEU A 203 -4.93 -19.49 6.88
CA LEU A 203 -5.20 -20.81 6.30
C LEU A 203 -4.63 -21.88 7.23
N ALA A 204 -5.47 -22.87 7.58
CA ALA A 204 -5.05 -24.00 8.40
C ALA A 204 -4.26 -25.01 7.55
N THR A 205 -3.08 -25.43 8.04
CA THR A 205 -2.26 -26.51 7.48
C THR A 205 -2.96 -27.87 7.56
#